data_AF-Q4TFN1-F1
#
_entry.id   AF-Q4TFN1-F1
#
_cell.length_a   1.000
_cell.length_b   1.000
_cell.length_c   1.000
_cell.angle_alpha   90.00
_cell.angle_beta   90.00
_cell.angle_gamma   90.00
#
_symmetry.space_group_name_H-M   'P 1'
#
loop_
_entity.id
_entity.type
_entity.pdbx_description
1 polymer ?
#
loop_
_entity_poly.entity_id
_entity_poly.type
_entity_poly.pdbx_seq_one_letter_code
_entity_poly.pdbx_strand_id
1 'polypeptide(L)'
;MASSLAHSLSSAGGGNLFRMVPSLVSGTCVILLVWLVFSVVGVQMFAGKFYYCINETSGEMFHSDVVSNKSECFELTFSNYTEVRWVNPAINYDNVMMGFLSLFILGFSKSWFDIIYSAMDSSLVENQPVYENNPYVWLYFVFFFIAVFFSLNFFIKVLLTGLQKISLMFFQINFALMSLSFGLFLWYSPLCFSFFQLYFGDQRLFMTQHQQKCSRALMKLFPRSPCRAVPRPQNKCQAGIFDVMNTSCYEIVMAALICLNVLLLVLETVDTTETMYTALHWIYFIFIIIFLLECIFKLVAFRQHYFKDRWNILDFVVILL
;
A
#
# COMPACT_ATOMS: atom_id res chain seq x y z
N MET A 1 -21.62 -13.19 38.55
CA MET A 1 -20.98 -12.04 37.84
C MET A 1 -20.13 -12.47 36.64
N ALA A 2 -19.50 -13.66 36.64
CA ALA A 2 -18.77 -14.20 35.48
C ALA A 2 -19.65 -14.72 34.32
N SER A 3 -20.92 -15.08 34.56
CA SER A 3 -21.84 -15.57 33.52
C SER A 3 -22.50 -14.46 32.67
N SER A 4 -22.49 -13.22 33.14
CA SER A 4 -23.07 -12.06 32.43
C SER A 4 -22.09 -11.41 31.45
N LEU A 5 -20.78 -11.55 31.68
CA LEU A 5 -19.71 -11.07 30.77
C LEU A 5 -19.51 -11.98 29.55
N ALA A 6 -19.85 -13.27 29.64
CA ALA A 6 -19.84 -14.18 28.50
C ALA A 6 -20.98 -13.88 27.49
N HIS A 7 -22.09 -13.33 27.97
CA HIS A 7 -23.27 -13.06 27.14
C HIS A 7 -23.17 -11.74 26.34
N SER A 8 -22.34 -10.78 26.78
CA SER A 8 -22.09 -9.52 26.06
C SER A 8 -21.00 -9.63 24.98
N LEU A 9 -20.06 -10.57 25.12
CA LEU A 9 -19.09 -10.90 24.06
C LEU A 9 -19.71 -11.73 22.92
N SER A 10 -20.90 -12.29 23.13
CA SER A 10 -21.66 -13.02 22.11
C SER A 10 -22.42 -12.12 21.13
N SER A 11 -22.63 -10.83 21.43
CA SER A 11 -23.49 -9.95 20.62
C SER A 11 -22.75 -8.98 19.70
N ALA A 12 -21.41 -8.94 19.74
CA ALA A 12 -20.60 -8.03 18.93
C ALA A 12 -19.40 -8.76 18.32
N GLY A 13 -19.60 -9.45 17.18
CA GLY A 13 -18.54 -9.91 16.28
C GLY A 13 -17.52 -10.95 16.79
N GLY A 14 -17.31 -11.10 18.10
CA GLY A 14 -16.26 -11.93 18.69
C GLY A 14 -16.48 -13.43 18.56
N GLY A 15 -17.75 -13.88 18.57
CA GLY A 15 -18.11 -15.28 18.36
C GLY A 15 -17.76 -15.82 16.98
N ASN A 16 -17.66 -14.95 15.96
CA ASN A 16 -17.27 -15.35 14.61
C ASN A 16 -15.74 -15.40 14.45
N LEU A 17 -15.00 -14.53 15.14
CA LEU A 17 -13.53 -14.52 15.12
C LEU A 17 -12.96 -15.76 15.83
N PHE A 18 -13.52 -16.14 16.99
CA PHE A 18 -13.05 -17.31 17.72
C PHE A 18 -13.22 -18.62 16.93
N ARG A 19 -14.22 -18.70 16.04
CA ARG A 19 -14.44 -19.83 15.13
C ARG A 19 -13.37 -19.96 14.04
N MET A 20 -12.62 -18.89 13.76
CA MET A 20 -11.55 -18.86 12.75
C MET A 20 -10.17 -19.23 13.32
N VAL A 21 -10.02 -19.16 14.64
CA VAL A 21 -8.75 -19.40 15.34
C VAL A 21 -8.16 -20.78 14.99
N PRO A 22 -8.91 -21.90 14.94
CA PRO A 22 -8.32 -23.20 14.62
C PRO A 22 -7.74 -23.27 13.21
N SER A 23 -8.43 -22.72 12.21
CA SER A 23 -7.93 -22.67 10.83
C SER A 23 -6.71 -21.76 10.69
N LEU A 24 -6.70 -20.63 11.42
CA LEU A 24 -5.59 -19.68 11.40
C LEU A 24 -4.33 -20.28 12.03
N VAL A 25 -4.47 -20.89 13.21
CA VAL A 25 -3.38 -21.58 13.91
C VAL A 25 -2.78 -22.68 13.04
N SER A 26 -3.62 -23.50 12.40
CA SER A 26 -3.12 -24.54 11.48
C SER A 26 -2.32 -23.97 10.31
N GLY A 27 -2.74 -22.85 9.71
CA GLY A 27 -2.00 -22.21 8.63
C GLY A 27 -0.70 -21.57 9.09
N THR A 28 -0.73 -20.87 10.22
CA THR A 28 0.45 -20.26 10.83
C THR A 28 1.49 -21.32 11.20
N CYS A 29 1.09 -22.47 11.75
CA CYS A 29 2.01 -23.56 12.06
C CYS A 29 2.79 -24.05 10.83
N VAL A 30 2.15 -24.19 9.67
CA VAL A 30 2.83 -24.60 8.43
C VAL A 30 3.87 -23.56 8.01
N ILE A 31 3.55 -22.28 8.09
CA ILE A 31 4.47 -21.18 7.77
C ILE A 31 5.67 -21.19 8.72
N LEU A 32 5.42 -21.32 10.03
CA LEU A 32 6.48 -21.38 11.03
C LEU A 32 7.44 -22.55 10.81
N LEU A 33 6.92 -23.72 10.41
CA LEU A 33 7.76 -24.89 10.10
C LEU A 33 8.66 -24.66 8.87
N VAL A 34 8.13 -24.06 7.80
CA VAL A 34 8.94 -23.72 6.63
C VAL A 34 10.03 -22.72 6.99
N TRP A 35 9.69 -21.69 7.76
CA TRP A 35 10.64 -20.66 8.19
C TRP A 35 11.67 -21.19 9.20
N LEU A 36 11.30 -22.19 9.99
CA LEU A 36 12.23 -22.89 10.89
C LEU A 36 13.34 -23.60 10.11
N VAL A 37 13.04 -24.21 8.95
CA VAL A 37 14.07 -24.84 8.10
C VAL A 37 15.09 -23.80 7.65
N PHE A 38 14.62 -22.63 7.17
CA PHE A 38 15.52 -21.53 6.80
C PHE A 38 16.35 -21.03 7.98
N SER A 39 15.77 -20.97 9.18
CA SER A 39 16.49 -20.56 10.39
C SER A 39 17.61 -21.56 10.74
N VAL A 40 17.34 -22.87 10.70
CA VAL A 40 18.36 -23.91 10.96
C VAL A 40 19.50 -23.82 9.95
N VAL A 41 19.19 -23.66 8.66
CA VAL A 41 20.21 -23.45 7.61
C VAL A 41 21.00 -22.17 7.86
N GLY A 42 20.34 -21.08 8.25
CA GLY A 42 20.99 -19.80 8.55
C GLY A 42 21.96 -19.89 9.73
N VAL A 43 21.59 -20.58 10.81
CA VAL A 43 22.49 -20.84 11.96
C VAL A 43 23.72 -21.63 11.50
N GLN A 44 23.54 -22.66 10.68
CA GLN A 44 24.69 -23.45 10.16
C GLN A 44 25.65 -22.61 9.30
N MET A 45 25.14 -21.59 8.59
CA MET A 45 25.96 -20.75 7.73
C MET A 45 26.64 -19.60 8.47
N PHE A 46 25.94 -18.96 9.42
CA PHE A 46 26.30 -17.64 9.96
C PHE A 46 26.58 -17.60 11.47
N ALA A 47 26.35 -18.67 12.22
CA ALA A 47 26.58 -18.67 13.66
C ALA A 47 28.02 -18.27 14.02
N GLY A 48 28.16 -17.29 14.91
CA GLY A 48 29.45 -16.79 15.38
C GLY A 48 30.23 -15.91 14.39
N LYS A 49 29.69 -15.63 13.19
CA LYS A 49 30.39 -14.87 12.14
C LYS A 49 30.00 -13.40 12.03
N PHE A 50 28.97 -12.97 12.75
CA PHE A 50 28.45 -11.59 12.70
C PHE A 50 29.17 -10.64 13.64
N TYR A 51 30.15 -11.14 14.39
CA TYR A 51 30.93 -10.31 15.29
C TYR A 51 31.87 -9.38 14.52
N TYR A 52 32.08 -8.18 15.04
CA TYR A 52 33.02 -7.21 14.49
C TYR A 52 33.63 -6.34 15.57
N CYS A 53 34.80 -5.78 15.28
CA CYS A 53 35.47 -4.79 16.10
C CYS A 53 34.95 -3.38 15.77
N ILE A 54 34.50 -2.63 16.78
CA ILE A 54 33.98 -1.27 16.67
C ILE A 54 34.72 -0.31 17.61
N ASN A 55 34.83 0.95 17.24
CA ASN A 55 35.16 2.04 18.16
C ASN A 55 33.86 2.62 18.76
N GLU A 56 33.67 2.49 20.07
CA GLU A 56 32.46 2.99 20.76
C GLU A 56 32.33 4.53 20.72
N THR A 57 33.43 5.26 20.55
CA THR A 57 33.40 6.74 20.54
C THR A 57 32.87 7.28 19.21
N SER A 58 33.26 6.68 18.09
CA SER A 58 32.80 7.09 16.75
C SER A 58 31.59 6.29 16.26
N GLY A 59 31.37 5.08 16.78
CA GLY A 59 30.37 4.14 16.27
C GLY A 59 30.76 3.51 14.92
N GLU A 60 32.03 3.64 14.50
CA GLU A 60 32.52 3.13 13.21
C GLU A 60 33.19 1.77 13.38
N MET A 61 32.94 0.88 12.42
CA MET A 61 33.59 -0.43 12.33
C MET A 61 35.02 -0.27 11.80
N PHE A 62 35.98 -1.00 12.37
CA PHE A 62 37.34 -1.04 11.84
C PHE A 62 37.41 -1.79 10.51
N HIS A 63 38.18 -1.26 9.56
CA HIS A 63 38.53 -1.97 8.33
C HIS A 63 39.42 -3.18 8.61
N SER A 64 39.25 -4.25 7.81
CA SER A 64 40.00 -5.50 7.94
C SER A 64 41.51 -5.35 7.78
N ASP A 65 41.97 -4.29 7.11
CA ASP A 65 43.40 -4.00 6.91
C ASP A 65 44.10 -3.57 8.21
N VAL A 66 43.33 -3.03 9.18
CA VAL A 66 43.85 -2.56 10.48
C VAL A 66 43.66 -3.62 11.54
N VAL A 67 42.52 -4.32 11.52
CA VAL A 67 42.20 -5.39 12.47
C VAL A 67 41.63 -6.57 11.70
N SER A 68 42.38 -7.65 11.60
CA SER A 68 42.01 -8.83 10.81
C SER A 68 41.26 -9.88 11.64
N ASN A 69 41.61 -10.02 12.91
CA ASN A 69 41.10 -11.08 13.79
C ASN A 69 40.66 -10.54 15.15
N LYS A 70 39.82 -11.31 15.84
CA LYS A 70 39.36 -11.03 17.21
C LYS A 70 40.52 -10.83 18.19
N SER A 71 41.59 -11.61 18.08
CA SER A 71 42.79 -11.47 18.92
C SER A 71 43.45 -10.10 18.77
N GLU A 72 43.58 -9.58 17.55
CA GLU A 72 44.15 -8.26 17.26
C GLU A 72 43.25 -7.13 17.81
N CYS A 73 41.92 -7.30 17.71
CA CYS A 73 40.97 -6.37 18.32
C CYS A 73 41.18 -6.29 19.85
N PHE A 74 41.40 -7.43 20.52
CA PHE A 74 41.68 -7.46 21.95
C PHE A 74 43.04 -6.88 22.32
N GLU A 75 44.07 -7.08 21.50
CA GLU A 75 45.39 -6.47 21.72
C GLU A 75 45.31 -4.94 21.75
N LEU A 76 44.46 -4.33 20.90
CA LEU A 76 44.19 -2.90 20.93
C LEU A 76 43.51 -2.47 22.24
N THR A 77 42.53 -3.25 22.71
CA THR A 77 41.87 -3.01 24.01
C THR A 77 42.87 -3.05 25.17
N PHE A 78 43.86 -3.96 25.13
CA PHE A 78 44.91 -4.04 26.15
C PHE A 78 46.00 -2.96 26.02
N SER A 79 46.14 -2.35 24.84
CA SER A 79 47.17 -1.34 24.53
C SER A 79 46.74 0.11 24.84
N ASN A 80 45.86 0.30 25.83
CA ASN A 80 45.26 1.57 26.29
C ASN A 80 44.14 2.19 25.41
N TYR A 81 43.60 1.48 24.41
CA TYR A 81 42.39 1.92 23.68
C TYR A 81 41.13 1.32 24.31
N THR A 82 40.61 1.95 25.36
CA THR A 82 39.45 1.42 26.13
C THR A 82 38.11 1.46 25.39
N GLU A 83 38.04 2.24 24.32
CA GLU A 83 36.88 2.47 23.47
C GLU A 83 36.70 1.41 22.37
N VAL A 84 37.68 0.53 22.16
CA VAL A 84 37.61 -0.52 21.14
C VAL A 84 36.98 -1.78 21.73
N ARG A 85 35.90 -2.28 21.11
CA ARG A 85 35.21 -3.49 21.55
C ARG A 85 34.89 -4.45 20.41
N TRP A 86 34.99 -5.73 20.71
CA TRP A 86 34.48 -6.82 19.88
C TRP A 86 33.03 -7.08 20.23
N VAL A 87 32.11 -6.69 19.35
CA VAL A 87 30.66 -6.68 19.61
C VAL A 87 29.92 -7.64 18.70
N ASN A 88 28.76 -8.08 19.17
CA ASN A 88 27.80 -8.86 18.39
C ASN A 88 26.57 -8.01 18.13
N PRO A 89 26.07 -7.92 16.88
CA PRO A 89 24.73 -7.42 16.60
C PRO A 89 23.66 -8.04 17.49
N ALA A 90 22.70 -7.23 17.90
CA ALA A 90 21.54 -7.71 18.65
C ALA A 90 20.68 -8.70 17.84
N ILE A 91 20.68 -8.59 16.50
CA ILE A 91 19.98 -9.48 15.57
C ILE A 91 21.03 -10.30 14.82
N ASN A 92 21.08 -11.60 15.11
CA ASN A 92 22.09 -12.51 14.59
C ASN A 92 21.55 -13.93 14.38
N TYR A 93 22.43 -14.85 13.98
CA TYR A 93 22.11 -16.27 13.71
C TYR A 93 22.81 -17.24 14.69
N ASP A 94 23.18 -16.81 15.89
CA ASP A 94 23.91 -17.67 16.84
C ASP A 94 23.02 -18.80 17.41
N ASN A 95 21.72 -18.55 17.51
CA ASN A 95 20.72 -19.51 17.97
C ASN A 95 19.56 -19.59 16.98
N VAL A 96 18.91 -20.74 16.88
CA VAL A 96 17.75 -20.95 15.97
C VAL A 96 16.64 -19.92 16.23
N MET A 97 16.37 -19.57 17.48
CA MET A 97 15.38 -18.53 17.80
C MET A 97 15.80 -17.14 17.29
N MET A 98 17.07 -16.77 17.45
CA MET A 98 17.59 -15.48 16.95
C MET A 98 17.65 -15.46 15.43
N GLY A 99 18.02 -16.57 14.79
CA GLY A 99 17.92 -16.73 13.34
C GLY A 99 16.49 -16.62 12.84
N PHE A 100 15.52 -17.15 13.60
CA PHE A 100 14.10 -17.00 13.26
C PHE A 100 13.63 -15.55 13.40
N LEU A 101 14.07 -14.85 14.46
CA LEU A 101 13.80 -13.42 14.65
C LEU A 101 14.43 -12.59 13.53
N SER A 102 15.66 -12.90 13.13
CA SER A 102 16.36 -12.29 11.99
C SER A 102 15.55 -12.45 10.69
N LEU A 103 15.07 -13.66 10.41
CA LEU A 103 14.21 -13.93 9.24
C LEU A 103 12.85 -13.22 9.33
N PHE A 104 12.26 -13.12 10.53
CA PHE A 104 11.02 -12.38 10.74
C PHE A 104 11.20 -10.88 10.46
N ILE A 105 12.28 -10.28 10.97
CA ILE A 105 12.65 -8.90 10.68
C ILE A 105 12.93 -8.72 9.18
N LEU A 106 13.60 -9.67 8.53
CA LEU A 106 13.87 -9.62 7.10
C LEU A 106 12.60 -9.67 6.24
N GLY A 107 11.59 -10.45 6.66
CA GLY A 107 10.32 -10.60 5.94
C GLY A 107 9.31 -9.46 6.15
N PHE A 108 9.38 -8.73 7.27
CA PHE A 108 8.35 -7.75 7.66
C PHE A 108 8.85 -6.33 7.96
N SER A 109 10.16 -6.13 8.13
CA SER A 109 10.73 -4.82 8.49
C SER A 109 11.36 -4.10 7.29
N LYS A 110 11.72 -2.83 7.51
CA LYS A 110 12.48 -2.01 6.54
C LYS A 110 14.00 -2.11 6.70
N SER A 111 14.50 -2.72 7.79
CA SER A 111 15.92 -2.80 8.16
C SER A 111 16.54 -4.15 7.79
N TRP A 112 16.14 -4.72 6.66
CA TRP A 112 16.61 -6.03 6.22
C TRP A 112 18.02 -5.99 5.61
N PHE A 113 18.45 -4.83 5.10
CA PHE A 113 19.74 -4.64 4.47
C PHE A 113 20.91 -4.93 5.40
N ASP A 114 20.85 -4.48 6.66
CA ASP A 114 21.94 -4.63 7.64
C ASP A 114 22.28 -6.11 7.89
N ILE A 115 21.26 -6.97 7.92
CA ILE A 115 21.41 -8.42 8.09
C ILE A 115 22.08 -9.04 6.86
N ILE A 116 21.68 -8.61 5.65
CA ILE A 116 22.22 -9.18 4.42
C ILE A 116 23.66 -8.72 4.18
N TYR A 117 23.98 -7.45 4.43
CA TYR A 117 25.35 -6.94 4.35
C TYR A 117 26.25 -7.63 5.36
N SER A 118 25.83 -7.72 6.62
CA SER A 118 26.57 -8.47 7.65
C SER A 118 26.79 -9.93 7.27
N ALA A 119 25.88 -10.54 6.51
CA ALA A 119 26.02 -11.92 6.03
C ALA A 119 26.94 -12.04 4.79
N MET A 120 26.93 -11.09 3.86
CA MET A 120 27.83 -11.09 2.69
C MET A 120 29.27 -10.77 3.07
N ASP A 121 29.45 -9.89 4.05
CA ASP A 121 30.76 -9.50 4.57
C ASP A 121 31.30 -10.52 5.58
N SER A 122 30.48 -11.48 6.01
CA SER A 122 30.87 -12.50 6.97
C SER A 122 32.01 -13.37 6.44
N SER A 123 33.00 -13.63 7.30
CA SER A 123 34.18 -14.43 7.01
C SER A 123 34.18 -15.72 7.83
N LEU A 124 35.31 -16.10 8.41
CA LEU A 124 35.41 -17.25 9.32
C LEU A 124 35.00 -16.81 10.74
N VAL A 125 34.72 -17.79 11.61
CA VAL A 125 34.42 -17.50 13.01
C VAL A 125 35.65 -16.85 13.65
N GLU A 126 35.44 -15.77 14.41
CA GLU A 126 36.48 -14.94 15.05
C GLU A 126 37.35 -14.07 14.12
N ASN A 127 37.05 -14.03 12.82
CA ASN A 127 37.71 -13.11 11.89
C ASN A 127 36.85 -11.84 11.70
N GLN A 128 37.50 -10.71 11.45
CA GLN A 128 36.80 -9.48 11.11
C GLN A 128 36.05 -9.67 9.77
N PRO A 129 34.82 -9.13 9.62
CA PRO A 129 34.13 -9.14 8.34
C PRO A 129 34.91 -8.34 7.29
N VAL A 130 34.91 -8.86 6.06
CA VAL A 130 35.60 -8.25 4.92
C VAL A 130 34.55 -7.97 3.86
N TYR A 131 34.55 -6.75 3.34
CA TYR A 131 33.57 -6.30 2.35
C TYR A 131 33.51 -7.25 1.14
N GLU A 132 32.31 -7.75 0.82
CA GLU A 132 32.05 -8.67 -0.29
C GLU A 132 32.90 -9.95 -0.30
N ASN A 133 33.28 -10.47 0.87
CA ASN A 133 34.05 -11.70 0.97
C ASN A 133 33.29 -12.94 0.46
N ASN A 134 31.98 -13.02 0.70
CA ASN A 134 31.16 -14.13 0.23
C ASN A 134 29.85 -13.65 -0.43
N PRO A 135 29.92 -13.15 -1.68
CA PRO A 135 28.75 -12.58 -2.36
C PRO A 135 27.68 -13.62 -2.70
N TYR A 136 28.03 -14.91 -2.78
CA TYR A 136 27.08 -15.99 -3.10
C TYR A 136 26.03 -16.22 -2.01
N VAL A 137 26.29 -15.77 -0.77
CA VAL A 137 25.35 -15.80 0.35
C VAL A 137 24.04 -15.08 0.03
N TRP A 138 24.06 -14.08 -0.86
CA TRP A 138 22.85 -13.38 -1.32
C TRP A 138 21.77 -14.34 -1.85
N LEU A 139 22.16 -15.47 -2.46
CA LEU A 139 21.21 -16.47 -2.98
C LEU A 139 20.33 -17.07 -1.87
N TYR A 140 20.85 -17.26 -0.66
CA TYR A 140 20.05 -17.74 0.48
C TYR A 140 18.88 -16.80 0.78
N PHE A 141 19.12 -15.49 0.78
CA PHE A 141 18.09 -14.48 1.03
C PHE A 141 17.09 -14.37 -0.12
N VAL A 142 17.54 -14.53 -1.38
CA VAL A 142 16.62 -14.60 -2.53
C VAL A 142 15.63 -15.76 -2.40
N PHE A 143 16.11 -16.97 -2.06
CA PHE A 143 15.23 -18.11 -1.83
C PHE A 143 14.29 -17.89 -0.63
N PHE A 144 14.77 -17.23 0.42
CA PHE A 144 13.92 -16.87 1.55
C PHE A 144 12.81 -15.88 1.15
N PHE A 145 13.10 -14.83 0.37
CA PHE A 145 12.07 -13.88 -0.10
C PHE A 145 11.01 -14.57 -0.97
N ILE A 146 11.41 -15.53 -1.81
CA ILE A 146 10.47 -16.39 -2.55
C ILE A 146 9.58 -17.17 -1.57
N ALA A 147 10.16 -17.75 -0.52
CA ALA A 147 9.40 -18.45 0.52
C ALA A 147 8.43 -17.51 1.29
N VAL A 148 8.81 -16.27 1.57
CA VAL A 148 7.94 -15.24 2.17
C VAL A 148 6.76 -14.95 1.27
N PHE A 149 6.96 -14.77 -0.04
CA PHE A 149 5.87 -14.57 -1.00
C PHE A 149 4.87 -15.72 -0.98
N PHE A 150 5.32 -16.97 -1.02
CA PHE A 150 4.44 -18.13 -0.91
C PHE A 150 3.76 -18.23 0.45
N SER A 151 4.47 -17.89 1.53
CA SER A 151 3.93 -17.92 2.90
C SER A 151 2.81 -16.89 3.10
N LEU A 152 2.97 -15.67 2.60
CA LEU A 152 1.94 -14.63 2.61
C LEU A 152 0.72 -15.05 1.79
N ASN A 153 0.94 -15.58 0.58
CA ASN A 153 -0.13 -16.07 -0.28
C ASN A 153 -0.92 -17.21 0.38
N PHE A 154 -0.23 -18.13 1.04
CA PHE A 154 -0.84 -19.21 1.81
C PHE A 154 -1.60 -18.68 3.03
N PHE A 155 -1.02 -17.74 3.77
CA PHE A 155 -1.64 -17.12 4.95
C PHE A 155 -2.96 -16.44 4.58
N ILE A 156 -2.95 -15.63 3.51
CA ILE A 156 -4.16 -14.94 3.06
C ILE A 156 -5.22 -15.95 2.61
N LYS A 157 -4.82 -17.03 1.93
CA LYS A 157 -5.75 -18.12 1.55
C LYS A 157 -6.39 -18.78 2.77
N VAL A 158 -5.62 -19.06 3.82
CA VAL A 158 -6.13 -19.63 5.08
C VAL A 158 -7.05 -18.64 5.80
N LEU A 159 -6.65 -17.38 5.89
CA LEU A 159 -7.45 -16.30 6.48
C LEU A 159 -8.81 -16.16 5.79
N LEU A 160 -8.83 -16.17 4.46
CA LEU A 160 -10.05 -16.07 3.67
C LEU A 160 -10.93 -17.32 3.76
N THR A 161 -10.32 -18.50 3.90
CA THR A 161 -11.05 -19.75 4.14
C THR A 161 -11.72 -19.75 5.53
N GLY A 162 -11.07 -19.12 6.53
CA GLY A 162 -11.65 -18.84 7.84
C GLY A 162 -12.79 -17.81 7.78
N LEU A 163 -12.57 -16.72 7.03
CA LEU A 163 -13.53 -15.73 6.47
C LEU A 163 -14.98 -16.21 6.46
N GLN A 164 -15.25 -17.17 5.60
CA GLN A 164 -16.48 -17.96 5.47
C GLN A 164 -16.25 -18.80 4.20
N LYS A 165 -16.95 -19.94 4.05
CA LYS A 165 -17.09 -20.61 2.73
C LYS A 165 -17.69 -19.62 1.71
N ILE A 166 -16.86 -18.80 1.09
CA ILE A 166 -17.24 -17.88 0.02
C ILE A 166 -16.11 -17.98 -1.00
N SER A 167 -16.47 -18.63 -2.09
CA SER A 167 -15.65 -18.94 -3.23
C SER A 167 -14.95 -17.70 -3.78
N LEU A 168 -13.71 -17.92 -4.23
CA LEU A 168 -13.13 -17.29 -5.43
C LEU A 168 -12.73 -15.81 -5.38
N MET A 169 -12.34 -15.24 -4.23
CA MET A 169 -11.82 -13.85 -4.21
C MET A 169 -10.30 -13.67 -4.35
N PHE A 170 -9.47 -14.72 -4.40
CA PHE A 170 -8.01 -14.52 -4.39
C PHE A 170 -7.24 -14.90 -5.66
N PHE A 171 -7.91 -15.48 -6.65
CA PHE A 171 -7.22 -15.88 -7.88
C PHE A 171 -7.00 -14.71 -8.86
N GLN A 172 -7.67 -13.56 -8.69
CA GLN A 172 -7.44 -12.40 -9.57
C GLN A 172 -6.38 -11.41 -9.06
N ILE A 173 -6.24 -11.21 -7.74
CA ILE A 173 -5.22 -10.28 -7.21
C ILE A 173 -3.81 -10.88 -7.34
N ASN A 174 -3.68 -12.18 -7.08
CA ASN A 174 -2.41 -12.88 -7.27
C ASN A 174 -2.03 -13.06 -8.75
N PHE A 175 -2.98 -13.10 -9.68
CA PHE A 175 -2.69 -13.13 -11.11
C PHE A 175 -2.21 -11.77 -11.63
N ALA A 176 -2.77 -10.65 -11.12
CA ALA A 176 -2.35 -9.30 -11.48
C ALA A 176 -0.93 -8.96 -10.94
N LEU A 177 -0.62 -9.36 -9.70
CA LEU A 177 0.72 -9.21 -9.13
C LEU A 177 1.75 -10.11 -9.83
N MET A 178 1.37 -11.33 -10.22
CA MET A 178 2.25 -12.24 -10.96
C MET A 178 2.48 -11.77 -12.41
N SER A 179 1.55 -11.03 -13.01
CA SER A 179 1.72 -10.39 -14.33
C SER A 179 2.60 -9.14 -14.33
N LEU A 180 2.84 -8.53 -13.17
CA LEU A 180 3.82 -7.45 -13.01
C LEU A 180 5.25 -7.98 -12.86
N SER A 181 5.41 -9.25 -12.47
CA SER A 181 6.72 -9.90 -12.27
C SER A 181 7.12 -10.82 -13.42
N PHE A 182 6.19 -11.29 -14.25
CA PHE A 182 6.48 -12.11 -15.44
C PHE A 182 5.64 -11.66 -16.63
N GLY A 183 6.33 -11.32 -17.72
CA GLY A 183 5.78 -10.65 -18.90
C GLY A 183 4.66 -11.41 -19.61
N LEU A 184 3.77 -10.59 -20.20
CA LEU A 184 3.00 -10.80 -21.44
C LEU A 184 3.01 -12.24 -21.98
N PHE A 185 1.93 -13.01 -21.83
CA PHE A 185 1.48 -13.93 -22.91
C PHE A 185 0.09 -14.57 -22.80
N LEU A 186 -0.75 -14.36 -21.77
CA LEU A 186 -2.03 -15.10 -21.67
C LEU A 186 -3.24 -14.28 -21.20
N TRP A 187 -3.46 -13.11 -21.80
CA TRP A 187 -4.60 -12.23 -21.45
C TRP A 187 -5.54 -11.89 -22.62
N TYR A 188 -5.68 -12.81 -23.58
CA TYR A 188 -6.60 -12.64 -24.71
C TYR A 188 -7.56 -13.83 -24.86
N SER A 189 -8.37 -14.11 -23.84
CA SER A 189 -9.58 -14.93 -24.03
C SER A 189 -10.84 -14.15 -23.59
N PRO A 190 -11.76 -13.82 -24.53
CA PRO A 190 -12.92 -12.97 -24.29
C PRO A 190 -14.07 -13.68 -23.55
N LEU A 191 -13.94 -14.97 -23.21
CA LEU A 191 -14.95 -15.72 -22.43
C LEU A 191 -14.99 -15.32 -20.94
N CYS A 192 -13.98 -14.62 -20.42
CA CYS A 192 -13.90 -14.25 -19.01
C CYS A 192 -14.68 -12.97 -18.64
N PHE A 193 -14.95 -12.09 -19.61
CA PHE A 193 -15.58 -10.79 -19.34
C PHE A 193 -17.08 -10.88 -19.02
N SER A 194 -17.76 -11.94 -19.51
CA SER A 194 -19.21 -12.09 -19.31
C SER A 194 -19.62 -12.71 -17.96
N PHE A 195 -18.68 -13.27 -17.20
CA PHE A 195 -18.92 -13.77 -15.83
C PHE A 195 -18.74 -12.68 -14.75
N PHE A 196 -18.32 -11.47 -15.14
CA PHE A 196 -17.90 -10.37 -14.25
C PHE A 196 -19.07 -9.62 -13.56
N GLN A 197 -20.33 -9.87 -13.92
CA GLN A 197 -21.48 -9.12 -13.38
C GLN A 197 -22.18 -9.77 -12.17
N LEU A 198 -21.84 -11.01 -11.77
CA LEU A 198 -22.70 -11.77 -10.84
C LEU A 198 -22.07 -12.21 -9.51
N TYR A 199 -20.88 -11.70 -9.15
CA TYR A 199 -20.09 -12.24 -8.04
C TYR A 199 -19.72 -11.23 -6.92
N PHE A 200 -20.61 -10.27 -6.62
CA PHE A 200 -20.55 -9.53 -5.34
C PHE A 200 -21.37 -10.29 -4.27
N GLY A 201 -20.74 -11.29 -3.65
CA GLY A 201 -21.32 -12.13 -2.60
C GLY A 201 -20.98 -11.65 -1.18
N ASP A 202 -21.90 -10.90 -0.58
CA ASP A 202 -22.17 -10.73 0.85
C ASP A 202 -21.09 -10.16 1.82
N GLN A 203 -21.05 -8.83 1.93
CA GLN A 203 -20.44 -8.08 3.05
C GLN A 203 -21.19 -8.22 4.41
N ARG A 204 -21.99 -9.28 4.60
CA ARG A 204 -22.88 -9.40 5.78
C ARG A 204 -22.16 -9.81 7.07
N LEU A 205 -20.89 -10.22 7.00
CA LEU A 205 -20.16 -10.76 8.15
C LEU A 205 -19.69 -9.69 9.16
N PHE A 206 -19.35 -8.49 8.68
CA PHE A 206 -18.80 -7.42 9.54
C PHE A 206 -19.82 -6.37 9.96
N MET A 207 -21.02 -6.39 9.37
CA MET A 207 -22.01 -5.33 9.54
C MET A 207 -23.10 -5.77 10.52
N THR A 208 -23.32 -4.98 11.57
CA THR A 208 -24.37 -5.24 12.58
C THR A 208 -25.77 -5.23 11.94
N GLN A 209 -26.75 -5.86 12.60
CA GLN A 209 -28.13 -5.92 12.07
C GLN A 209 -28.74 -4.53 11.82
N HIS A 210 -28.41 -3.53 12.65
CA HIS A 210 -28.84 -2.14 12.45
C HIS A 210 -28.18 -1.51 11.23
N GLN A 211 -26.86 -1.66 11.08
CA GLN A 211 -26.13 -1.15 9.92
C GLN A 211 -26.56 -1.83 8.61
N GLN A 212 -26.92 -3.12 8.64
CA GLN A 212 -27.52 -3.82 7.50
C GLN A 212 -28.88 -3.26 7.08
N LYS A 213 -29.69 -2.79 8.03
CA LYS A 213 -30.97 -2.13 7.73
C LYS A 213 -30.72 -0.73 7.16
N CYS A 214 -29.83 0.06 7.76
CA CYS A 214 -29.44 1.38 7.25
C CYS A 214 -28.83 1.32 5.85
N SER A 215 -27.90 0.39 5.57
CA SER A 215 -27.30 0.23 4.23
C SER A 215 -28.34 -0.13 3.17
N ARG A 216 -29.27 -1.05 3.49
CA ARG A 216 -30.40 -1.38 2.59
C ARG A 216 -31.33 -0.21 2.36
N ALA A 217 -31.57 0.62 3.37
CA ALA A 217 -32.34 1.84 3.23
C ALA A 217 -31.58 2.87 2.37
N LEU A 218 -30.28 3.05 2.60
CA LEU A 218 -29.41 3.95 1.85
C LEU A 218 -29.33 3.55 0.38
N MET A 219 -29.16 2.26 0.06
CA MET A 219 -29.17 1.79 -1.33
C MET A 219 -30.51 2.06 -2.03
N LYS A 220 -31.63 2.08 -1.29
CA LYS A 220 -32.94 2.47 -1.84
C LYS A 220 -33.08 3.98 -2.06
N LEU A 221 -32.32 4.80 -1.34
CA LEU A 221 -32.28 6.27 -1.49
C LEU A 221 -31.45 6.73 -2.69
N PHE A 222 -30.60 5.86 -3.24
CA PHE A 222 -29.89 6.09 -4.50
C PHE A 222 -30.44 5.18 -5.61
N PRO A 223 -31.71 5.35 -6.04
CA PRO A 223 -32.18 4.66 -7.23
C PRO A 223 -31.32 5.07 -8.43
N ARG A 224 -30.87 4.10 -9.24
CA ARG A 224 -30.21 4.31 -10.54
C ARG A 224 -31.21 4.84 -11.60
N SER A 225 -32.11 5.73 -11.22
CA SER A 225 -33.03 6.37 -12.15
C SER A 225 -32.32 7.56 -12.81
N PRO A 226 -32.26 7.64 -14.15
CA PRO A 226 -31.72 8.81 -14.84
C PRO A 226 -32.53 10.04 -14.42
N CYS A 227 -31.84 11.13 -14.07
CA CYS A 227 -32.48 12.42 -13.80
C CYS A 227 -33.33 12.80 -15.02
N ARG A 228 -34.61 13.14 -14.81
CA ARG A 228 -35.47 13.62 -15.91
C ARG A 228 -34.85 14.89 -16.50
N ALA A 229 -34.71 14.93 -17.82
CA ALA A 229 -34.21 16.10 -18.54
C ALA A 229 -35.04 17.34 -18.19
N VAL A 230 -34.36 18.48 -17.98
CA VAL A 230 -35.01 19.75 -17.61
C VAL A 230 -35.89 20.23 -18.78
N PRO A 231 -37.14 20.65 -18.54
CA PRO A 231 -38.01 21.13 -19.60
C PRO A 231 -37.47 22.44 -20.22
N ARG A 232 -37.55 22.55 -21.55
CA ARG A 232 -37.10 23.72 -22.32
C ARG A 232 -37.92 24.97 -21.94
N PRO A 233 -37.28 26.13 -21.72
CA PRO A 233 -37.98 27.37 -21.37
C PRO A 233 -38.81 27.93 -22.54
N GLN A 234 -39.91 28.63 -22.23
CA GLN A 234 -40.84 29.21 -23.22
C GLN A 234 -40.27 30.42 -23.98
N ASN A 235 -39.35 31.17 -23.37
CA ASN A 235 -38.78 32.39 -23.97
C ASN A 235 -37.76 32.03 -25.05
N LYS A 236 -37.89 32.61 -26.25
CA LYS A 236 -37.00 32.31 -27.39
C LYS A 236 -35.52 32.56 -27.10
N CYS A 237 -35.18 33.69 -26.46
CA CYS A 237 -33.78 34.00 -26.11
C CYS A 237 -33.22 33.03 -25.07
N GLN A 238 -34.01 32.69 -24.05
CA GLN A 238 -33.61 31.75 -23.00
C GLN A 238 -33.49 30.32 -23.54
N ALA A 239 -34.36 29.93 -24.46
CA ALA A 239 -34.31 28.65 -25.16
C ALA A 239 -33.05 28.53 -26.01
N GLY A 240 -32.61 29.61 -26.67
CA GLY A 240 -31.34 29.61 -27.41
C GLY A 240 -30.13 29.38 -26.50
N ILE A 241 -30.05 30.05 -25.35
CA ILE A 241 -28.97 29.85 -24.37
C ILE A 241 -29.01 28.41 -23.82
N PHE A 242 -30.20 27.91 -23.51
CA PHE A 242 -30.40 26.52 -23.06
C PHE A 242 -29.92 25.51 -24.11
N ASP A 243 -30.24 25.72 -25.38
CA ASP A 243 -29.86 24.84 -26.47
C ASP A 243 -28.33 24.84 -26.68
N VAL A 244 -27.65 25.99 -26.54
CA VAL A 244 -26.18 26.12 -26.61
C VAL A 244 -25.49 25.39 -25.46
N MET A 245 -25.96 25.61 -24.22
CA MET A 245 -25.39 25.01 -23.01
C MET A 245 -25.56 23.49 -22.97
N ASN A 246 -26.55 22.95 -23.67
CA ASN A 246 -26.84 21.52 -23.75
C ASN A 246 -26.21 20.85 -25.00
N THR A 247 -25.36 21.54 -25.75
CA THR A 247 -24.61 20.93 -26.86
C THR A 247 -23.41 20.13 -26.35
N SER A 248 -23.18 18.95 -26.92
CA SER A 248 -22.00 18.13 -26.56
C SER A 248 -20.68 18.85 -26.83
N CYS A 249 -20.63 19.77 -27.80
CA CYS A 249 -19.45 20.58 -28.06
C CYS A 249 -19.09 21.47 -26.86
N TYR A 250 -20.09 22.09 -26.24
CA TYR A 250 -19.89 22.94 -25.07
C TYR A 250 -19.36 22.13 -23.88
N GLU A 251 -19.96 20.96 -23.61
CA GLU A 251 -19.48 20.06 -22.54
C GLU A 251 -18.02 19.63 -22.76
N ILE A 252 -17.63 19.30 -23.99
CA ILE A 252 -16.26 18.93 -24.34
C ILE A 252 -15.29 20.11 -24.15
N VAL A 253 -15.69 21.32 -24.54
CA VAL A 253 -14.86 22.53 -24.37
C VAL A 253 -14.62 22.83 -22.89
N MET A 254 -15.67 22.78 -22.06
CA MET A 254 -15.54 23.02 -20.63
C MET A 254 -14.67 21.94 -19.96
N ALA A 255 -14.86 20.66 -20.32
CA ALA A 255 -14.01 19.58 -19.83
C ALA A 255 -12.54 19.77 -20.22
N ALA A 256 -12.26 20.21 -21.45
CA ALA A 256 -10.90 20.50 -21.91
C ALA A 256 -10.25 21.66 -21.12
N LEU A 257 -11.01 22.71 -20.80
CA LEU A 257 -10.52 23.85 -20.01
C LEU A 257 -10.21 23.46 -18.56
N ILE A 258 -11.03 22.58 -17.95
CA ILE A 258 -10.74 22.02 -16.61
C ILE A 258 -9.45 21.19 -16.65
N CYS A 259 -9.30 20.32 -17.65
CA CYS A 259 -8.08 19.53 -17.82
C CYS A 259 -6.84 20.42 -18.03
N LEU A 260 -6.96 21.50 -18.81
CA LEU A 260 -5.87 22.44 -19.04
C LEU A 260 -5.52 23.21 -17.76
N ASN A 261 -6.50 23.63 -16.97
CA ASN A 261 -6.28 24.27 -15.67
C ASN A 261 -5.54 23.33 -14.70
N VAL A 262 -5.93 22.07 -14.63
CA VAL A 262 -5.22 21.05 -13.82
C VAL A 262 -3.80 20.84 -14.33
N LEU A 263 -3.57 20.83 -15.64
CA LEU A 263 -2.23 20.73 -16.21
C LEU A 263 -1.36 21.92 -15.82
N LEU A 264 -1.91 23.13 -15.82
CA LEU A 264 -1.19 24.33 -15.38
C LEU A 264 -0.81 24.26 -13.90
N LEU A 265 -1.69 23.75 -13.04
CA LEU A 265 -1.38 23.50 -11.62
C LEU A 265 -0.23 22.49 -11.45
N VAL A 266 -0.13 21.49 -12.33
CA VAL A 266 0.97 20.52 -12.31
C VAL A 266 2.29 21.12 -12.81
N LEU A 267 2.23 22.09 -13.73
CA LEU A 267 3.41 22.77 -14.27
C LEU A 267 4.00 23.82 -13.32
N GLU A 268 3.26 24.22 -12.29
CA GLU A 268 3.72 25.13 -11.25
C GLU A 268 4.77 24.44 -10.37
N THR A 269 6.04 24.82 -10.51
CA THR A 269 7.17 24.32 -9.72
C THR A 269 7.71 25.40 -8.77
N VAL A 270 8.46 25.01 -7.74
CA VAL A 270 8.93 25.92 -6.67
C VAL A 270 9.89 27.01 -7.20
N ASP A 271 10.62 26.74 -8.29
CA ASP A 271 11.66 27.63 -8.82
C ASP A 271 11.21 28.42 -10.08
N THR A 272 9.90 28.66 -10.25
CA THR A 272 9.41 29.43 -11.40
C THR A 272 9.96 30.85 -11.39
N THR A 273 10.41 31.33 -12.55
CA THR A 273 10.91 32.70 -12.71
C THR A 273 9.79 33.73 -12.45
N GLU A 274 10.15 34.91 -11.94
CA GLU A 274 9.21 36.02 -11.64
C GLU A 274 8.31 36.39 -12.84
N THR A 275 8.83 36.23 -14.07
CA THR A 275 8.09 36.47 -15.31
C THR A 275 7.06 35.37 -15.61
N MET A 276 7.40 34.10 -15.34
CA MET A 276 6.47 32.98 -15.46
C MET A 276 5.39 33.05 -14.39
N TYR A 277 5.71 33.38 -13.14
CA TYR A 277 4.73 33.55 -12.07
C TYR A 277 3.68 34.59 -12.43
N THR A 278 4.10 35.76 -12.92
CA THR A 278 3.19 36.82 -13.36
C THR A 278 2.31 36.36 -14.53
N ALA A 279 2.88 35.66 -15.51
CA ALA A 279 2.13 35.14 -16.65
C ALA A 279 1.09 34.07 -16.24
N LEU A 280 1.46 33.12 -15.38
CA LEU A 280 0.56 32.08 -14.86
C LEU A 280 -0.59 32.72 -14.07
N HIS A 281 -0.31 33.72 -13.23
CA HIS A 281 -1.35 34.44 -12.48
C HIS A 281 -2.40 35.08 -13.40
N TRP A 282 -1.97 35.75 -14.48
CA TRP A 282 -2.91 36.30 -15.48
C TRP A 282 -3.71 35.21 -16.21
N ILE A 283 -3.07 34.08 -16.51
CA ILE A 283 -3.73 32.92 -17.14
C ILE A 283 -4.81 32.35 -16.21
N TYR A 284 -4.51 32.10 -14.92
CA TYR A 284 -5.48 31.62 -13.94
C TYR A 284 -6.63 32.59 -13.75
N PHE A 285 -6.36 33.90 -13.72
CA PHE A 285 -7.40 34.92 -13.66
C PHE A 285 -8.37 34.84 -14.85
N ILE A 286 -7.86 34.57 -16.06
CA ILE A 286 -8.70 34.35 -17.25
C ILE A 286 -9.55 33.08 -17.09
N PHE A 287 -9.00 31.97 -16.58
CA PHE A 287 -9.78 30.76 -16.33
C PHE A 287 -10.94 30.99 -15.36
N ILE A 288 -10.69 31.72 -14.27
CA ILE A 288 -11.74 32.07 -13.29
C ILE A 288 -12.86 32.88 -13.97
N ILE A 289 -12.53 33.86 -14.83
CA ILE A 289 -13.54 34.62 -15.57
C ILE A 289 -14.36 33.71 -16.49
N ILE A 290 -13.74 32.75 -17.18
CA ILE A 290 -14.44 31.82 -18.07
C ILE A 290 -15.41 30.93 -17.28
N PHE A 291 -14.98 30.36 -16.15
CA PHE A 291 -15.86 29.56 -15.28
C PHE A 291 -16.97 30.40 -14.62
N LEU A 292 -16.70 31.67 -14.28
CA LEU A 292 -17.74 32.58 -13.78
C LEU A 292 -18.81 32.83 -14.85
N LEU A 293 -18.40 33.12 -16.09
CA LEU A 293 -19.34 33.32 -17.20
C LEU A 293 -20.16 32.07 -17.47
N GLU A 294 -19.53 30.90 -17.43
CA GLU A 294 -20.19 29.60 -17.53
C GLU A 294 -21.30 29.45 -16.47
N CYS A 295 -20.98 29.72 -15.21
CA CYS A 295 -21.94 29.66 -14.11
C CYS A 295 -23.10 30.64 -14.30
N ILE A 296 -22.84 31.86 -14.75
CA ILE A 296 -23.88 32.86 -15.05
C ILE A 296 -24.78 32.36 -16.18
N PHE A 297 -24.22 31.82 -17.26
CA PHE A 297 -25.00 31.30 -18.38
C PHE A 297 -25.88 30.10 -17.97
N LYS A 298 -25.35 29.16 -17.17
CA LYS A 298 -26.14 28.05 -16.62
C LYS A 298 -27.24 28.55 -15.68
N LEU A 299 -26.98 29.56 -14.86
CA LEU A 299 -27.98 30.13 -13.95
C LEU A 299 -29.15 30.79 -14.71
N VAL A 300 -28.85 31.52 -15.79
CA VAL A 300 -29.87 32.12 -16.68
C VAL A 300 -30.66 31.04 -17.45
N ALA A 301 -29.98 29.99 -17.93
CA ALA A 301 -30.61 28.90 -18.67
C ALA A 301 -31.57 28.07 -17.79
N PHE A 302 -31.11 27.60 -16.63
CA PHE A 302 -31.83 26.62 -15.81
C PHE A 302 -32.67 27.23 -14.67
N ARG A 303 -32.39 28.49 -14.28
CA ARG A 303 -33.10 29.22 -13.20
C ARG A 303 -33.29 28.37 -11.93
N GLN A 304 -34.51 27.98 -11.59
CA GLN A 304 -34.80 27.17 -10.40
C GLN A 304 -34.35 25.71 -10.52
N HIS A 305 -34.18 25.20 -11.74
CA HIS A 305 -33.69 23.84 -11.98
C HIS A 305 -32.17 23.73 -11.81
N TYR A 306 -31.44 24.85 -11.81
CA TYR A 306 -30.00 24.88 -11.55
C TYR A 306 -29.67 24.26 -10.18
N PHE A 307 -30.37 24.67 -9.13
CA PHE A 307 -30.18 24.19 -7.76
C PHE A 307 -30.72 22.79 -7.47
N LYS A 308 -31.38 22.12 -8.44
CA LYS A 308 -31.81 20.73 -8.28
C LYS A 308 -30.71 19.73 -8.65
N ASP A 309 -29.79 20.13 -9.51
CA ASP A 309 -28.68 19.29 -9.93
C ASP A 309 -27.49 19.43 -8.97
N ARG A 310 -27.02 18.30 -8.44
CA ARG A 310 -25.90 18.27 -7.49
C ARG A 310 -24.59 18.70 -8.13
N TRP A 311 -24.42 18.47 -9.43
CA TRP A 311 -23.21 18.86 -10.15
C TRP A 311 -23.11 20.37 -10.33
N ASN A 312 -24.22 21.03 -10.65
CA ASN A 312 -24.27 22.50 -10.75
C ASN A 312 -24.10 23.18 -9.39
N ILE A 313 -24.58 22.57 -8.30
CA ILE A 313 -24.33 23.08 -6.94
C ILE A 313 -22.83 22.99 -6.61
N LEU A 314 -22.16 21.90 -6.97
CA LEU A 314 -20.72 21.77 -6.77
C LEU A 314 -19.94 22.82 -7.57
N ASP A 315 -20.29 23.01 -8.84
CA ASP A 315 -19.70 24.02 -9.74
C ASP A 315 -19.80 25.43 -9.14
N PHE A 316 -20.98 25.81 -8.66
CA PHE A 316 -21.21 27.09 -7.97
C PHE A 316 -20.35 27.28 -6.71
N VAL A 317 -20.20 26.22 -5.91
CA VAL A 317 -19.39 26.26 -4.68
C VAL A 317 -17.91 26.37 -5.00
N VAL A 318 -17.42 25.65 -6.02
CA VAL A 318 -16.01 25.68 -6.44
C VAL A 318 -15.62 27.07 -6.95
N ILE A 319 -16.50 27.77 -7.67
CA ILE A 319 -16.23 29.13 -8.16
C ILE A 319 -16.22 30.17 -7.03
N LEU A 320 -16.95 29.92 -5.94
CA LEU A 320 -17.06 30.84 -4.80
C LEU A 320 -15.89 30.74 -3.82
N LEU A 321 -15.22 29.58 -3.77
CA LEU A 321 -14.05 29.30 -2.93
C LEU A 321 -12.78 29.92 -3.53
#